data_AF-A0A061JU90-F1
#
_entry.id   AF-A0A061JU90-F1
#
_cell.length_a   1.000
_cell.length_b   1.000
_cell.length_c   1.000
_cell.angle_alpha   90.00
_cell.angle_beta   90.00
_cell.angle_gamma   90.00
#
_symmetry.space_group_name_H-M   'P 1'
#
loop_
_entity.id
_entity.type
_entity.pdbx_description
1 polymer ?
#
loop_
_entity_poly.entity_id
_entity_poly.type
_entity_poly.pdbx_seq_one_letter_code
_entity_poly.pdbx_strand_id
1 'polypeptide(L)'
;MHKPVTLDAETAKAYIGQSVLLELHMDEDEPPYWCCVHIVGVVLSKEGVWDYPYFMAVSFVDDGRTPSEIPFVDILTIRAMRYHDRHGSGNVLGRVALANAGRSGAALPARRDSFTVPSNVSTGAAHPWLEAA
;
A
#
# COMPACT_ATOMS: atom_id res chain seq x y z
N MET A 1 23.71 -3.95 -9.47
CA MET A 1 23.23 -5.35 -9.48
C MET A 1 22.53 -5.60 -8.16
N HIS A 2 21.20 -5.65 -8.16
CA HIS A 2 20.45 -6.07 -6.97
C HIS A 2 20.66 -7.57 -6.80
N LYS A 3 21.08 -7.99 -5.60
CA LYS A 3 21.27 -9.41 -5.30
C LYS A 3 19.90 -10.02 -5.00
N PRO A 4 19.58 -11.22 -5.52
CA PRO A 4 18.35 -11.92 -5.15
C PRO A 4 18.24 -12.08 -3.64
N VAL A 5 17.01 -11.94 -3.13
CA VAL A 5 16.74 -12.12 -1.71
C VAL A 5 16.97 -13.57 -1.32
N THR A 6 17.60 -13.79 -0.17
CA THR A 6 17.72 -15.14 0.39
C THR A 6 16.47 -15.44 1.20
N LEU A 7 15.62 -16.33 0.71
CA LEU A 7 14.41 -16.80 1.37
C LEU A 7 14.66 -18.18 1.97
N ASP A 8 14.64 -18.28 3.30
CA ASP A 8 14.61 -19.58 3.97
C ASP A 8 13.20 -20.21 3.92
N ALA A 9 13.12 -21.50 4.22
CA ALA A 9 11.88 -22.26 4.13
C ALA A 9 10.77 -21.76 5.08
N GLU A 10 11.10 -21.33 6.29
CA GLU A 10 10.10 -20.86 7.26
C GLU A 10 9.55 -19.49 6.86
N THR A 11 10.44 -18.59 6.44
CA THR A 11 10.07 -17.27 5.91
C THR A 11 9.23 -17.40 4.65
N ALA A 12 9.58 -18.32 3.74
CA ALA A 12 8.80 -18.55 2.53
C ALA A 12 7.39 -19.08 2.82
N LYS A 13 7.27 -20.06 3.73
CA LYS A 13 5.96 -20.58 4.16
C LYS A 13 5.08 -19.50 4.79
N ALA A 14 5.68 -18.54 5.51
CA ALA A 14 4.93 -17.47 6.15
C ALA A 14 4.17 -16.59 5.14
N TYR A 15 4.62 -16.50 3.88
CA TYR A 15 3.94 -15.73 2.84
C TYR A 15 2.72 -16.44 2.23
N ILE A 16 2.51 -17.73 2.50
CA ILE A 16 1.35 -18.47 1.95
C ILE A 16 0.06 -17.82 2.43
N GLY A 17 -0.87 -17.58 1.50
CA GLY A 17 -2.14 -16.90 1.74
C GLY A 17 -2.02 -15.38 1.87
N GLN A 18 -0.83 -14.80 1.69
CA GLN A 18 -0.64 -13.36 1.70
C GLN A 18 -0.62 -12.79 0.29
N SER A 19 -1.14 -11.57 0.17
CA SER A 19 -0.92 -10.74 -1.00
C SER A 19 0.39 -9.98 -0.82
N VAL A 20 1.29 -10.08 -1.79
CA VAL A 20 2.64 -9.54 -1.72
C VAL A 20 2.92 -8.64 -2.92
N LEU A 21 3.81 -7.68 -2.72
CA LEU A 21 4.48 -6.91 -3.77
C LEU A 21 5.87 -7.52 -3.98
N LEU A 22 6.15 -7.92 -5.21
CA LEU A 22 7.43 -8.49 -5.64
C LEU A 22 8.15 -7.53 -6.58
N GLU A 23 9.47 -7.47 -6.41
CA GLU A 23 10.41 -6.95 -7.40
C GLU A 23 11.14 -8.13 -8.02
N LEU A 24 11.01 -8.30 -9.32
CA LEU A 24 11.50 -9.45 -10.06
C LEU A 24 12.54 -9.05 -11.10
N HIS A 25 13.55 -9.89 -11.24
CA HIS A 25 14.48 -9.88 -12.36
C HIS A 25 13.88 -10.67 -13.53
N MET A 26 13.95 -10.13 -14.75
CA MET A 26 13.50 -10.83 -15.97
C MET A 26 14.69 -11.46 -16.68
N ASP A 27 15.61 -10.61 -17.16
CA ASP A 27 16.80 -10.99 -17.89
C ASP A 27 17.94 -10.02 -17.58
N GLU A 28 19.18 -10.42 -17.86
CA GLU A 28 20.39 -9.63 -17.56
C GLU A 28 20.37 -8.22 -18.15
N ASP A 29 19.74 -8.05 -19.31
CA ASP A 29 19.66 -6.79 -20.07
C ASP A 29 18.37 -5.99 -19.79
N GLU A 30 17.42 -6.55 -19.02
CA GLU A 30 16.15 -5.89 -18.73
C GLU A 30 16.12 -5.30 -17.31
N PRO A 31 15.54 -4.09 -17.14
CA PRO A 31 15.35 -3.53 -15.82
C PRO A 31 14.38 -4.40 -15.00
N PRO A 32 14.60 -4.54 -13.68
CA PRO A 32 13.64 -5.21 -12.81
C PRO A 32 12.25 -4.59 -12.88
N TYR A 33 11.22 -5.41 -12.71
CA TYR A 33 9.84 -4.97 -12.71
C TYR A 33 9.14 -5.32 -11.40
N TRP A 34 8.04 -4.62 -11.12
CA TRP A 34 7.25 -4.79 -9.92
C TRP A 34 5.91 -5.42 -10.25
N CYS A 35 5.49 -6.42 -9.47
CA CYS A 35 4.18 -7.03 -9.62
C CYS A 35 3.52 -7.32 -8.26
N CYS A 36 2.20 -7.22 -8.22
CA CYS A 36 1.40 -7.67 -7.08
C CYS A 36 0.88 -9.07 -7.37
N VAL A 37 1.02 -9.97 -6.42
CA VAL A 37 0.51 -11.35 -6.53
C VAL A 37 -0.06 -11.83 -5.20
N HIS A 38 -0.90 -12.85 -5.25
CA HIS A 38 -1.34 -13.60 -4.08
C HIS A 38 -0.63 -14.96 -4.03
N ILE A 39 0.10 -15.23 -2.96
CA ILE A 39 0.86 -16.48 -2.82
C ILE A 39 -0.09 -17.59 -2.38
N VAL A 40 -0.23 -18.62 -3.21
CA VAL A 40 -1.10 -19.78 -2.94
C VAL A 40 -0.33 -21.01 -2.49
N GLY A 41 0.99 -21.05 -2.73
CA GLY A 41 1.83 -22.17 -2.33
C GLY A 41 3.32 -21.89 -2.49
N VAL A 42 4.13 -22.82 -2.01
CA VAL A 42 5.59 -22.79 -2.13
C VAL A 42 6.09 -24.19 -2.41
N VAL A 43 7.06 -24.30 -3.31
CA VAL A 43 7.85 -25.52 -3.54
C VAL A 43 9.25 -25.25 -3.03
N LEU A 44 9.70 -26.06 -2.08
CA LEU A 44 11.02 -25.96 -1.48
C LEU A 44 11.98 -26.93 -2.15
N SER A 45 13.27 -26.59 -2.14
CA SER A 45 14.29 -27.52 -2.59
C SER A 45 14.39 -28.74 -1.66
N LYS A 46 14.70 -29.87 -2.26
CA LYS A 46 14.98 -31.15 -1.59
C LYS A 46 16.10 -31.83 -2.37
N GLU A 47 17.22 -32.04 -1.69
CA GLU A 47 18.42 -32.66 -2.27
C GLU A 47 18.08 -33.97 -2.99
N GLY A 48 18.52 -34.08 -4.25
CA GLY A 48 18.31 -35.24 -5.10
C GLY A 48 16.89 -35.40 -5.65
N VAL A 49 16.00 -34.43 -5.43
CA VAL A 49 14.61 -34.44 -5.94
C VAL A 49 14.29 -33.17 -6.70
N TRP A 50 14.57 -32.00 -6.13
CA TRP A 50 14.22 -30.72 -6.71
C TRP A 50 15.11 -29.61 -6.15
N ASP A 51 15.85 -28.90 -7.00
CA ASP A 51 16.87 -27.95 -6.54
C ASP A 51 16.43 -26.48 -6.64
N TYR A 52 15.28 -26.21 -7.28
CA TYR A 52 14.84 -24.86 -7.64
C TYR A 52 13.59 -24.43 -6.87
N PRO A 53 13.73 -23.81 -5.67
CA PRO A 53 12.57 -23.37 -4.91
C PRO A 53 11.84 -22.21 -5.61
N TYR A 54 10.51 -22.22 -5.53
CA TYR A 54 9.65 -21.21 -6.14
C TYR A 54 8.34 -21.02 -5.39
N PHE A 55 7.72 -19.85 -5.57
CA PHE A 55 6.34 -19.61 -5.15
C PHE A 55 5.36 -19.99 -6.25
N MET A 56 4.19 -20.50 -5.84
CA MET A 56 3.00 -20.53 -6.68
C MET A 56 2.17 -19.29 -6.37
N ALA A 57 1.92 -18.45 -7.37
CA ALA A 57 1.33 -17.14 -7.18
C ALA A 57 0.24 -16.85 -8.21
N VAL A 58 -0.80 -16.13 -7.80
CA VAL A 58 -1.87 -15.67 -8.69
C VAL A 58 -1.74 -14.17 -8.89
N SER A 59 -1.61 -13.72 -10.13
CA SER A 59 -1.57 -12.30 -10.48
C SER A 59 -2.94 -11.64 -10.25
N PHE A 60 -2.93 -10.36 -9.88
CA PHE A 60 -4.16 -9.54 -9.81
C PHE A 60 -4.63 -9.00 -11.16
N VAL A 61 -3.76 -9.03 -12.17
CA VAL A 61 -3.99 -8.38 -13.47
C VAL A 61 -4.49 -9.37 -14.53
N ASP A 62 -4.16 -10.65 -14.36
CA ASP A 62 -4.58 -11.72 -15.28
C ASP A 62 -5.92 -12.34 -14.84
N ASP A 63 -6.61 -13.05 -15.73
CA ASP A 63 -7.94 -13.64 -15.50
C ASP A 63 -7.98 -14.75 -14.43
N GLY A 64 -6.83 -15.04 -13.80
CA GLY A 64 -6.72 -15.70 -12.51
C GLY A 64 -6.98 -17.20 -12.54
N ARG A 65 -6.95 -17.84 -13.71
CA ARG A 65 -7.31 -19.27 -13.82
C ARG A 65 -6.21 -20.24 -13.37
N THR A 66 -4.94 -19.88 -13.51
CA THR A 66 -3.81 -20.76 -13.14
C THR A 66 -2.72 -19.99 -12.39
N PRO A 67 -2.22 -20.52 -11.25
CA PRO A 67 -1.06 -19.95 -10.58
C PRO A 67 0.18 -20.01 -11.49
N SER A 68 0.96 -18.93 -11.50
CA SER A 68 2.29 -18.88 -12.11
C SER A 68 3.36 -19.30 -11.10
N GLU A 69 4.44 -19.88 -11.60
CA GLU A 69 5.62 -20.21 -10.82
C GLU A 69 6.57 -19.00 -10.78
N ILE A 70 7.05 -18.64 -9.60
CA ILE A 70 8.00 -17.53 -9.39
C ILE A 70 9.24 -18.07 -8.66
N PRO A 71 10.34 -18.33 -9.39
CA PRO A 71 11.59 -18.82 -8.81
C PRO A 71 12.18 -17.85 -7.79
N PHE A 72 12.77 -18.35 -6.71
CA PHE A 72 13.38 -17.49 -5.69
C PHE A 72 14.59 -16.71 -6.21
N VAL A 73 15.28 -17.25 -7.22
CA VAL A 73 16.43 -16.62 -7.86
C VAL A 73 16.05 -15.33 -8.58
N ASP A 74 14.81 -15.20 -9.02
CA ASP A 74 14.33 -14.02 -9.74
C ASP A 74 13.82 -12.93 -8.78
N ILE A 75 13.63 -13.26 -7.49
CA ILE A 75 13.08 -12.33 -6.50
C ILE A 75 14.19 -11.44 -5.94
N LEU A 76 14.11 -10.15 -6.24
CA LEU A 76 15.01 -9.14 -5.68
C LEU A 76 14.47 -8.62 -4.34
N THR A 77 13.16 -8.37 -4.28
CA THR A 77 12.47 -7.87 -3.08
C THR A 77 11.10 -8.52 -2.94
N ILE A 78 10.71 -8.88 -1.71
CA ILE A 78 9.35 -9.33 -1.37
C ILE A 78 8.82 -8.56 -0.17
N ARG A 79 7.57 -8.08 -0.25
CA ARG A 79 6.89 -7.39 0.84
C ARG A 79 5.44 -7.82 0.95
N ALA A 80 5.04 -8.28 2.14
CA ALA A 80 3.64 -8.49 2.47
C ALA A 80 2.86 -7.18 2.38
N MET A 81 1.81 -7.17 1.56
CA MET A 81 0.86 -6.07 1.56
C MET A 81 0.01 -6.22 2.81
N ARG A 82 0.18 -5.30 3.76
CA ARG A 82 -0.72 -5.24 4.91
C ARG A 82 -2.11 -4.98 4.36
N TYR A 83 -3.09 -5.74 4.84
CA TYR A 83 -4.48 -5.34 4.71
C TYR A 83 -4.58 -3.98 5.40
N HIS A 84 -4.60 -2.89 4.63
CA HIS A 84 -5.11 -1.64 5.13
C HIS A 84 -6.55 -1.97 5.48
N ASP A 85 -6.82 -2.14 6.77
CA ASP A 85 -8.17 -2.12 7.27
C ASP A 85 -8.84 -0.91 6.62
N ARG A 86 -9.85 -1.16 5.78
CA ARG A 86 -10.63 -0.08 5.16
C ARG A 86 -11.34 0.75 6.24
N HIS A 87 -11.36 0.27 7.48
CA HIS A 87 -11.82 1.01 8.66
C HIS A 87 -10.71 1.77 9.39
N GLY A 88 -9.44 1.51 9.10
CA GLY A 88 -8.35 2.39 9.48
C GLY A 88 -8.41 3.63 8.60
N SER A 89 -8.96 4.72 9.13
CA SER A 89 -8.92 6.03 8.48
C SER A 89 -7.45 6.43 8.29
N GLY A 90 -6.85 6.05 7.17
CA GLY A 90 -5.53 6.51 6.78
C GLY A 90 -5.54 8.02 6.93
N ASN A 91 -4.62 8.55 7.74
CA ASN A 91 -4.58 9.97 8.05
C ASN A 91 -4.38 10.71 6.72
N VAL A 92 -5.47 11.28 6.19
CA VAL A 92 -5.45 12.02 4.93
C VAL A 92 -4.63 13.27 5.21
N LEU A 93 -3.34 13.22 4.85
CA LEU A 93 -2.45 14.37 4.88
C LEU A 93 -2.88 15.34 3.80
N GLY A 94 -3.92 16.14 4.09
CA GLY A 94 -4.39 17.23 3.26
C GLY A 94 -5.02 16.78 1.94
N ARG A 95 -6.29 17.14 1.72
CA ARG A 95 -6.84 17.18 0.36
C ARG A 95 -6.04 18.22 -0.41
N VAL A 96 -5.10 17.79 -1.26
CA VAL A 96 -4.59 18.65 -2.32
C VAL A 96 -5.77 18.89 -3.26
N ALA A 97 -6.28 20.12 -3.28
CA ALA A 97 -7.26 20.51 -4.26
C ALA A 97 -6.62 20.29 -5.64
N LEU A 98 -7.17 19.35 -6.42
CA LEU A 98 -6.84 19.20 -7.82
C LEU A 98 -7.11 20.56 -8.47
N ALA A 99 -6.07 21.22 -8.98
CA ALA A 99 -6.21 22.46 -9.71
C ALA A 99 -7.04 22.17 -10.96
N ASN A 100 -8.34 22.45 -10.88
CA ASN A 100 -9.25 22.28 -11.97
C ASN A 100 -8.95 23.38 -12.99
N ALA A 101 -8.12 23.07 -13.99
CA ALA A 101 -7.99 23.88 -15.21
C ALA A 101 -9.26 23.69 -16.05
N GLY A 102 -10.38 24.17 -15.51
CA GLY A 102 -11.71 24.06 -16.06
C GLY A 102 -12.46 25.35 -15.74
N ARG A 103 -12.18 26.37 -16.55
CA ARG A 103 -12.84 27.67 -16.58
C ARG A 103 -14.37 27.50 -16.47
N SER A 104 -14.92 27.68 -15.28
CA SER A 104 -16.35 27.92 -15.07
C SER A 104 -16.48 29.31 -14.45
N GLY A 105 -17.01 30.24 -15.25
CA GLY A 105 -17.39 31.56 -14.79
C GLY A 105 -18.45 31.43 -13.71
N ALA A 106 -18.06 31.65 -12.47
CA ALA A 106 -18.97 31.94 -11.37
C ALA A 106 -18.49 33.23 -10.72
N ALA A 107 -19.41 34.18 -10.60
CA ALA A 107 -19.18 35.55 -10.20
C ALA A 107 -18.35 35.65 -8.90
N LEU A 108 -17.35 36.52 -8.94
CA LEU A 108 -16.61 36.98 -7.75
C LEU A 108 -17.64 37.53 -6.74
N PRO A 109 -17.65 37.07 -5.48
CA PRO A 109 -18.44 37.74 -4.46
C PRO A 109 -17.87 39.15 -4.27
N ALA A 110 -18.74 40.15 -4.42
CA ALA A 110 -18.43 41.54 -4.22
C ALA A 110 -17.84 41.76 -2.83
N ARG A 111 -16.62 42.31 -2.81
CA ARG A 111 -15.92 42.84 -1.65
C ARG A 111 -16.84 43.80 -0.91
N ARG A 112 -17.33 43.41 0.27
CA ARG A 112 -18.03 44.30 1.20
C ARG A 112 -17.00 44.78 2.22
N ASP A 113 -16.36 45.90 1.91
CA ASP A 113 -15.56 46.65 2.87
C ASP A 113 -16.52 47.25 3.91
N SER A 114 -16.45 46.79 5.16
CA SER A 114 -17.01 47.53 6.30
C SER A 114 -16.08 47.37 7.50
N PHE A 115 -15.34 48.44 7.79
CA PHE A 115 -14.64 48.69 9.03
C PHE A 115 -15.65 48.79 10.17
N THR A 116 -15.58 47.89 11.16
CA THR A 116 -15.77 48.16 12.59
C THR A 116 -15.43 46.87 13.36
N VAL A 117 -14.36 46.91 14.15
CA VAL A 117 -14.11 45.97 15.25
C VAL A 117 -14.86 46.52 16.47
N PRO A 118 -15.52 45.68 17.27
CA PRO A 118 -14.95 45.44 18.59
C PRO A 118 -14.87 43.97 18.98
N SER A 119 -13.77 43.71 19.66
CA SER A 119 -13.38 42.57 20.47
C SER A 119 -14.51 42.01 21.35
N ASN A 120 -14.64 40.68 21.41
CA ASN A 120 -14.84 40.03 22.70
C ASN A 120 -13.97 38.78 22.84
N VAL A 121 -13.24 38.80 23.95
CA VAL A 121 -12.54 37.68 24.56
C VAL A 121 -13.56 36.64 25.00
N SER A 122 -13.27 35.36 24.79
CA SER A 122 -13.53 34.35 25.83
C SER A 122 -12.59 33.16 25.64
N THR A 123 -11.49 33.23 26.39
CA THR A 123 -10.73 32.07 26.86
C THR A 123 -11.68 31.06 27.52
N GLY A 124 -11.34 29.78 27.38
CA GLY A 124 -12.20 28.66 27.74
C GLY A 124 -12.53 28.52 29.22
N ALA A 125 -13.55 27.72 29.45
CA ALA A 125 -13.73 26.95 30.67
C ALA A 125 -14.44 25.65 30.30
N ALA A 126 -13.96 24.56 30.89
CA ALA A 126 -14.30 23.18 30.60
C ALA A 126 -15.77 22.83 30.91
N HIS A 127 -16.26 21.82 30.19
CA HIS A 127 -17.38 20.95 30.56
C HIS A 127 -17.08 20.17 31.88
N PRO A 128 -17.95 19.26 32.35
CA PRO A 128 -19.29 19.45 32.91
C PRO A 128 -19.43 18.83 34.33
N TRP A 129 -20.50 19.24 35.04
CA TRP A 129 -21.33 18.52 36.04
C TRP A 129 -20.79 17.32 36.86
N LEU A 130 -20.94 17.41 38.20
CA LEU A 130 -21.30 16.28 39.07
C LEU A 130 -22.04 16.72 40.34
N GLU A 131 -23.17 16.05 40.61
CA GLU A 131 -23.85 15.75 41.90
C GLU A 131 -22.91 15.64 43.12
N ALA A 132 -23.32 15.68 44.39
CA ALA A 132 -24.57 15.82 45.13
C ALA A 132 -24.16 15.96 46.62
N ALA A 133 -25.02 16.56 47.46
CA ALA A 133 -25.33 16.18 48.86
C ALA A 133 -26.04 17.33 49.58
#